data_AF-A0A157ZES4-F1
#
_entry.id   AF-A0A157ZES4-F1
#
_cell.length_a   1.000
_cell.length_b   1.000
_cell.length_c   1.000
_cell.angle_alpha   90.00
_cell.angle_beta   90.00
_cell.angle_gamma   90.00
#
_symmetry.space_group_name_H-M   'P 1'
#
loop_
_entity.id
_entity.type
_entity.pdbx_description
1 polymer ?
#
loop_
_entity_poly.entity_id
_entity_poly.type
_entity_poly.pdbx_seq_one_letter_code
_entity_poly.pdbx_strand_id
1 'polypeptide(L)'
;MLQKSGKSARGFRLTAIAFGALSAALLSACGGSDGGLDSTPGVKGSLSYEFVPTAIQKAADGTFNGKLDYANTEKRPVRHALVEAVSEDGKSVLAKTYSSETGGYSMKLPGGTRAYVRVTAQVSDGPESAPDYLVKARDNTAPEYAVSPNTAPLYSMRGGVFETPQLGKTQVDLNAASGWTGKGYGAPRTAAPFAMLDQMVTAAQKMRATAPEVKLPLLNVFWSINNRPSGGELNDPAKGLLSATHHTITDNTEALYIKGAENVDTDEYDSSVVLHEFGHYVESSVSRSDNMGGSHSVGEALEIGTAFSEAWGNAFSSMVRDSPYLANTNGPLQAQTGYVLSFDEPPKIANQFWFDEMWLSRTLFQAYKSPDIGFAPIYRAMLGGQKVTPAIASIFSFATVLRPGLSDAGKTKLDQLLADIKVTSGNTLDAWGTATAANDLTAALKPAVVPIYLPLTPGTSGTSCSSVFAGTPNKLGNRGQIRLTVPAVGQYRITAASAPNETKPANDYTMRLVLRGKPINPTAGDDTPNGFVATFPLPEAGDYVATVFPEKNMDMADPAIDSVPRCLTVALERVAQ
;
A
#
# COMPACT_ATOMS: atom_id res chain seq x y z
N MET A 1 43.74 -57.45 34.81
CA MET A 1 43.02 -58.72 34.54
C MET A 1 42.25 -58.51 33.25
N LEU A 2 42.73 -59.05 32.12
CA LEU A 2 42.17 -60.23 31.42
C LEU A 2 40.74 -59.95 30.89
N GLN A 3 40.38 -60.08 29.61
CA GLN A 3 41.06 -60.63 28.43
C GLN A 3 40.17 -60.40 27.19
N LYS A 4 40.80 -60.07 26.03
CA LYS A 4 40.62 -60.59 24.64
C LYS A 4 39.18 -60.75 24.05
N SER A 5 38.90 -60.47 22.77
CA SER A 5 39.65 -60.59 21.50
C SER A 5 38.85 -59.84 20.40
N GLY A 6 39.36 -59.41 19.24
CA GLY A 6 40.68 -59.44 18.65
C GLY A 6 40.60 -59.14 17.13
N LYS A 7 41.69 -58.56 16.59
CA LYS A 7 42.17 -58.59 15.19
C LYS A 7 41.32 -57.82 14.14
N SER A 8 41.86 -57.21 13.08
CA SER A 8 43.23 -56.92 12.63
C SER A 8 43.12 -56.10 11.33
N ALA A 9 43.82 -54.97 11.30
CA ALA A 9 44.63 -54.41 10.21
C ALA A 9 44.07 -54.14 8.79
N ARG A 10 44.48 -52.94 8.35
CA ARG A 10 44.86 -52.46 7.01
C ARG A 10 43.86 -51.47 6.37
N GLY A 11 44.36 -50.24 6.26
CA GLY A 11 43.65 -49.12 5.65
C GLY A 11 43.52 -49.25 4.15
N PHE A 12 42.51 -48.55 3.61
CA PHE A 12 42.44 -48.13 2.23
C PHE A 12 41.69 -46.81 2.15
N ARG A 13 42.13 -46.00 1.18
CA ARG A 13 41.72 -44.63 0.89
C ARG A 13 40.21 -44.52 0.62
N LEU A 14 39.62 -43.42 1.08
CA LEU A 14 38.28 -42.97 0.70
C LEU A 14 38.23 -42.68 -0.80
N THR A 15 37.48 -43.49 -1.53
CA THR A 15 37.03 -43.19 -2.90
C THR A 15 35.71 -42.42 -2.79
N ALA A 16 35.76 -41.12 -3.04
CA ALA A 16 34.56 -40.32 -3.26
C ALA A 16 34.02 -40.65 -4.66
N ILE A 17 32.84 -41.27 -4.72
CA ILE A 17 32.10 -41.48 -5.95
C ILE A 17 31.28 -40.21 -6.22
N ALA A 18 31.70 -39.47 -7.23
CA ALA A 18 30.93 -38.42 -7.85
C ALA A 18 29.81 -39.05 -8.70
N PHE A 19 28.56 -38.63 -8.47
CA PHE A 19 27.49 -38.75 -9.46
C PHE A 19 26.98 -37.35 -9.76
N GLY A 20 27.26 -36.91 -10.98
CA GLY A 20 26.74 -35.68 -11.55
C GLY A 20 25.31 -35.87 -12.06
N ALA A 21 24.52 -34.82 -11.91
CA ALA A 21 23.41 -34.51 -12.78
C ALA A 21 23.33 -32.98 -12.88
N LEU A 22 23.91 -32.47 -13.97
CA LEU A 22 23.94 -31.06 -14.35
C LEU A 22 22.67 -30.78 -15.16
N SER A 23 21.65 -30.18 -14.54
CA SER A 23 20.48 -29.65 -15.27
C SER A 23 20.73 -28.19 -15.60
N ALA A 24 21.46 -27.95 -16.69
CA ALA A 24 21.58 -26.62 -17.30
C ALA A 24 20.30 -26.34 -18.10
N ALA A 25 19.44 -25.46 -17.59
CA ALA A 25 18.37 -24.86 -18.36
C ALA A 25 19.00 -23.85 -19.35
N LEU A 26 18.81 -24.09 -20.64
CA LEU A 26 19.26 -23.25 -21.74
C LEU A 26 18.46 -21.93 -21.76
N LEU A 27 19.03 -20.89 -21.16
CA LEU A 27 18.75 -19.49 -21.49
C LEU A 27 19.38 -19.21 -22.87
N SER A 28 18.58 -19.11 -23.93
CA SER A 28 19.05 -18.55 -25.20
C SER A 28 19.02 -17.02 -25.16
N ALA A 29 19.96 -16.44 -24.43
CA ALA A 29 20.37 -15.05 -24.56
C ALA A 29 21.71 -15.01 -25.31
N CYS A 30 21.65 -14.99 -26.65
CA CYS A 30 22.84 -14.64 -27.44
C CYS A 30 22.95 -13.13 -27.54
N GLY A 31 23.70 -12.54 -26.60
CA GLY A 31 24.45 -11.31 -26.86
C GLY A 31 25.68 -11.67 -27.69
N GLY A 32 25.53 -11.71 -29.00
CA GLY A 32 26.61 -11.83 -29.97
C GLY A 32 26.44 -10.74 -31.01
N SER A 33 27.45 -9.87 -31.17
CA SER A 33 27.51 -8.90 -32.25
C SER A 33 27.81 -9.62 -33.56
N ASP A 34 26.80 -10.21 -34.18
CA ASP A 34 26.88 -10.65 -35.56
C ASP A 34 26.09 -9.68 -36.43
N GLY A 35 26.79 -9.00 -37.34
CA GLY A 35 26.23 -8.19 -38.41
C GLY A 35 25.53 -9.03 -39.49
N GLY A 36 24.73 -10.02 -39.08
CA GLY A 36 23.84 -10.76 -39.97
C GLY A 36 22.56 -9.97 -40.20
N LEU A 37 22.19 -9.79 -41.46
CA LEU A 37 20.89 -9.21 -41.85
C LEU A 37 19.77 -9.98 -41.12
N ASP A 38 19.01 -9.31 -40.25
CA ASP A 38 17.81 -9.86 -39.60
C ASP A 38 16.87 -10.32 -40.71
N SER A 39 16.85 -11.61 -41.01
CA SER A 39 16.14 -12.16 -42.16
C SER A 39 14.67 -12.46 -41.87
N THR A 40 14.23 -12.32 -40.61
CA THR A 40 12.87 -12.69 -40.23
C THR A 40 11.92 -11.51 -40.44
N PRO A 41 10.87 -11.65 -41.27
CA PRO A 41 9.86 -10.62 -41.44
C PRO A 41 9.19 -10.28 -40.09
N GLY A 42 8.92 -9.00 -39.85
CA GLY A 42 8.32 -8.57 -38.59
C GLY A 42 8.23 -7.08 -38.40
N VAL A 43 8.07 -6.70 -37.13
CA VAL A 43 8.04 -5.31 -36.66
C VAL A 43 8.92 -5.17 -35.43
N LYS A 44 9.56 -4.01 -35.28
CA LYS A 44 10.31 -3.63 -34.08
C LYS A 44 10.17 -2.13 -33.85
N GLY A 45 10.48 -1.68 -32.64
CA GLY A 45 10.48 -0.26 -32.35
C GLY A 45 10.87 0.05 -30.93
N SER A 46 10.81 1.34 -30.61
CA SER A 46 10.96 1.92 -29.30
C SER A 46 9.69 2.67 -28.89
N LEU A 47 9.33 2.53 -27.62
CA LEU A 47 8.15 3.14 -27.02
C LEU A 47 8.58 4.11 -25.95
N SER A 48 8.02 5.30 -25.97
CA SER A 48 8.27 6.33 -24.97
C SER A 48 7.01 7.09 -24.60
N TYR A 49 7.06 7.79 -23.49
CA TYR A 49 6.04 8.73 -23.05
C TYR A 49 6.69 10.02 -22.54
N GLU A 50 5.95 11.12 -22.62
CA GLU A 50 6.33 12.39 -22.02
C GLU A 50 5.96 12.40 -20.53
N PHE A 51 6.98 12.43 -19.67
CA PHE A 51 6.82 12.61 -18.24
C PHE A 51 7.02 14.08 -17.87
N VAL A 52 6.06 14.65 -17.14
CA VAL A 52 6.17 16.01 -16.62
C VAL A 52 6.64 15.93 -15.16
N PRO A 53 7.86 16.37 -14.83
CA PRO A 53 8.33 16.31 -13.45
C PRO A 53 7.68 17.37 -12.57
N THR A 54 7.65 17.12 -11.26
CA THR A 54 7.30 18.14 -10.26
C THR A 54 8.54 18.97 -9.91
N ALA A 55 8.52 20.27 -10.17
CA ALA A 55 9.54 21.18 -9.69
C ALA A 55 9.24 21.57 -8.23
N ILE A 56 10.17 21.28 -7.33
CA ILE A 56 10.08 21.60 -5.91
C ILE A 56 11.05 22.73 -5.57
N GLN A 57 10.55 23.73 -4.86
CA GLN A 57 11.34 24.85 -4.36
C GLN A 57 11.08 25.06 -2.87
N LYS A 58 12.14 25.36 -2.13
CA LYS A 58 12.06 25.75 -0.71
C LYS A 58 12.16 27.27 -0.61
N ALA A 59 11.12 27.91 -0.10
CA ALA A 59 11.11 29.34 0.19
C ALA A 59 12.00 29.69 1.39
N ALA A 60 12.28 30.98 1.58
CA ALA A 60 13.20 31.45 2.63
C ALA A 60 12.70 31.19 4.06
N ASP A 61 11.38 31.12 4.26
CA ASP A 61 10.73 30.71 5.52
C ASP A 61 10.78 29.18 5.75
N GLY A 62 11.35 28.45 4.79
CA GLY A 62 11.47 27.01 4.78
C GLY A 62 10.18 26.27 4.42
N THR A 63 9.19 26.96 3.84
CA THR A 63 8.00 26.34 3.24
C THR A 63 8.36 25.76 1.87
N PHE A 64 7.88 24.56 1.56
CA PHE A 64 8.06 23.96 0.25
C PHE A 64 6.90 24.30 -0.68
N ASN A 65 7.22 24.55 -1.94
CA ASN A 65 6.26 24.76 -3.02
C ASN A 65 6.57 23.76 -4.14
N GLY A 66 5.52 23.26 -4.77
CA GLY A 66 5.56 22.32 -5.89
C GLY A 66 4.65 22.77 -7.03
N LYS A 67 5.07 22.48 -8.26
CA LYS A 67 4.27 22.61 -9.48
C LYS A 67 4.72 21.59 -10.52
N LEU A 68 3.85 21.24 -11.47
CA LEU A 68 4.28 20.53 -12.66
C LEU A 68 5.15 21.42 -13.54
N ASP A 69 6.27 20.88 -14.01
CA ASP A 69 7.29 21.60 -14.78
C ASP A 69 7.28 21.18 -16.24
N TYR A 70 6.28 21.67 -16.97
CA TYR A 70 6.11 21.39 -18.39
C TYR A 70 7.31 21.81 -19.25
N ALA A 71 8.12 22.78 -18.80
CA ALA A 71 9.31 23.23 -19.52
C ALA A 71 10.43 22.16 -19.49
N ASN A 72 10.43 21.29 -18.49
CA ASN A 72 11.38 20.20 -18.32
C ASN A 72 10.73 18.83 -18.55
N THR A 73 9.76 18.75 -19.47
CA THR A 73 9.15 17.47 -19.88
C THR A 73 10.22 16.51 -20.42
N GLU A 74 10.24 15.28 -19.89
CA GLU A 74 11.22 14.25 -20.22
C GLU A 74 10.60 13.16 -21.09
N LYS A 75 11.35 12.65 -22.07
CA LYS A 75 10.96 11.47 -22.84
C LYS A 75 11.48 10.21 -22.15
N ARG A 76 10.60 9.44 -21.51
CA ARG A 76 10.93 8.21 -20.75
C ARG A 76 10.44 6.96 -21.48
N PRO A 77 11.09 5.80 -21.30
CA PRO A 77 10.67 4.55 -21.94
C PRO A 77 9.33 4.05 -21.39
N VAL A 78 8.45 3.53 -22.24
CA VAL A 78 7.29 2.75 -21.77
C VAL A 78 7.77 1.35 -21.46
N ARG A 79 7.94 1.02 -20.17
CA ARG A 79 8.51 -0.26 -19.72
C ARG A 79 7.42 -1.32 -19.48
N HIS A 80 7.72 -2.58 -19.83
CA HIS A 80 6.89 -3.75 -19.53
C HIS A 80 5.44 -3.69 -20.02
N ALA A 81 5.13 -2.84 -21.00
CA ALA A 81 3.77 -2.65 -21.49
C ALA A 81 3.42 -3.66 -22.58
N LEU A 82 2.16 -4.09 -22.61
CA LEU A 82 1.64 -4.96 -23.65
C LEU A 82 1.68 -4.26 -25.02
N VAL A 83 2.41 -4.85 -25.96
CA VAL A 83 2.52 -4.41 -27.35
C VAL A 83 1.88 -5.44 -28.26
N GLU A 84 0.98 -5.00 -29.12
CA GLU A 84 0.22 -5.85 -30.03
C GLU A 84 0.41 -5.36 -31.48
N ALA A 85 0.63 -6.30 -32.40
CA ALA A 85 0.42 -6.06 -33.82
C ALA A 85 -1.02 -6.45 -34.14
N VAL A 86 -1.83 -5.49 -34.59
CA VAL A 86 -3.25 -5.68 -34.86
C VAL A 86 -3.49 -5.56 -36.36
N SER A 87 -4.36 -6.40 -36.93
CA SER A 87 -4.76 -6.31 -38.34
C SER A 87 -5.25 -4.91 -38.71
N GLU A 88 -5.07 -4.49 -39.96
CA GLU A 88 -5.50 -3.17 -40.44
C GLU A 88 -6.96 -2.84 -40.12
N ASP A 89 -7.85 -3.84 -40.18
CA ASP A 89 -9.27 -3.74 -39.85
C ASP A 89 -9.58 -3.72 -38.35
N GLY A 90 -8.58 -3.90 -37.49
CA GLY A 90 -8.69 -3.88 -36.04
C GLY A 90 -9.31 -5.13 -35.41
N LYS A 91 -9.63 -6.17 -36.20
CA LYS A 91 -10.41 -7.32 -35.71
C LYS A 91 -9.58 -8.42 -35.05
N SER A 92 -8.28 -8.48 -35.33
CA SER A 92 -7.43 -9.58 -34.87
C SER A 92 -6.08 -9.08 -34.35
N VAL A 93 -5.64 -9.64 -33.22
CA VAL A 93 -4.27 -9.50 -32.71
C VAL A 93 -3.42 -10.56 -33.39
N LEU A 94 -2.48 -10.13 -34.24
CA LEU A 94 -1.64 -10.98 -35.07
C LEU A 94 -0.40 -11.47 -34.31
N ALA A 95 0.12 -10.64 -33.41
CA ALA A 95 1.22 -10.97 -32.51
C ALA A 95 1.14 -10.06 -31.28
N LYS A 96 1.72 -10.52 -30.16
CA LYS A 96 1.91 -9.70 -28.96
C LYS A 96 3.28 -9.93 -28.34
N THR A 97 3.77 -8.94 -27.63
CA THR A 97 4.97 -8.99 -26.80
C THR A 97 4.84 -7.96 -25.67
N TYR A 98 5.87 -7.82 -24.83
CA TYR A 98 5.97 -6.75 -23.84
C TYR A 98 7.21 -5.90 -24.14
N SER A 99 7.13 -4.60 -23.88
CA SER A 99 8.29 -3.71 -24.04
C SER A 99 9.36 -3.96 -22.98
N SER A 100 10.63 -3.75 -23.34
CA SER A 100 11.77 -3.91 -22.44
C SER A 100 11.93 -2.74 -21.45
N GLU A 101 12.93 -2.82 -20.56
CA GLU A 101 13.35 -1.71 -19.68
C GLU A 101 13.69 -0.41 -20.42
N THR A 102 14.09 -0.53 -21.68
CA THR A 102 14.44 0.62 -22.53
C THR A 102 13.29 1.01 -23.48
N GLY A 103 12.10 0.44 -23.30
CA GLY A 103 10.94 0.63 -24.17
C GLY A 103 11.03 -0.06 -25.53
N GLY A 104 12.04 -0.92 -25.75
CA GLY A 104 12.22 -1.64 -27.00
C GLY A 104 11.26 -2.82 -27.13
N TYR A 105 10.81 -3.12 -28.35
CA TYR A 105 10.01 -4.31 -28.63
C TYR A 105 10.32 -4.88 -30.02
N SER A 106 10.04 -6.17 -30.22
CA SER A 106 10.09 -6.81 -31.53
C SER A 106 9.13 -8.00 -31.61
N MET A 107 8.45 -8.13 -32.73
CA MET A 107 7.52 -9.24 -33.02
C MET A 107 7.79 -9.79 -34.42
N LYS A 108 7.63 -11.11 -34.56
CA LYS A 108 7.64 -11.77 -35.88
C LYS A 108 6.25 -11.67 -36.49
N LEU A 109 6.19 -11.35 -37.79
CA LEU A 109 4.95 -11.29 -38.56
C LEU A 109 5.25 -11.80 -39.98
N PRO A 110 4.31 -12.49 -40.65
CA PRO A 110 4.49 -12.91 -42.05
C PRO A 110 4.81 -11.71 -42.95
N GLY A 111 5.61 -11.88 -44.01
CA GLY A 111 5.85 -10.83 -44.99
C GLY A 111 4.60 -10.44 -45.78
N GLY A 112 4.44 -9.17 -46.13
CA GLY A 112 3.23 -8.64 -46.79
C GLY A 112 2.02 -8.49 -45.86
N THR A 113 2.21 -8.60 -44.55
CA THR A 113 1.15 -8.38 -43.55
C THR A 113 0.91 -6.90 -43.37
N ARG A 114 -0.34 -6.46 -43.54
CA ARG A 114 -0.79 -5.10 -43.22
C ARG A 114 -1.35 -5.03 -41.80
N ALA A 115 -0.73 -4.21 -40.96
CA ALA A 115 -1.03 -4.15 -39.53
C ALA A 115 -0.75 -2.75 -38.97
N TYR A 116 -1.15 -2.51 -37.72
CA TYR A 116 -0.66 -1.38 -36.92
C TYR A 116 -0.19 -1.88 -35.55
N VAL A 117 0.67 -1.10 -34.90
CA VAL A 117 1.08 -1.39 -33.51
C VAL A 117 0.12 -0.69 -32.56
N ARG A 118 -0.42 -1.44 -31.59
CA ARG A 118 -1.16 -0.94 -30.44
C ARG A 118 -0.35 -1.21 -29.18
N VAL A 119 -0.20 -0.20 -28.34
CA VAL A 119 0.41 -0.34 -27.02
C VAL A 119 -0.69 -0.10 -26.01
N THR A 120 -1.02 -1.13 -25.26
CA THR A 120 -2.10 -1.10 -24.27
C THR A 120 -1.49 -0.72 -22.92
N ALA A 121 -2.19 0.12 -22.15
CA ALA A 121 -1.81 0.53 -20.81
C ALA A 121 -2.06 -0.63 -19.82
N GLN A 122 -1.29 -1.70 -20.01
CA GLN A 122 -1.22 -2.90 -19.21
C GLN A 122 0.25 -3.25 -19.10
N VAL A 123 0.79 -3.25 -17.88
CA VAL A 123 2.16 -3.68 -17.61
C VAL A 123 2.17 -5.03 -16.91
N SER A 124 3.13 -5.88 -17.27
CA SER A 124 3.28 -7.21 -16.69
C SER A 124 4.73 -7.66 -16.75
N ASP A 125 5.16 -8.41 -15.74
CA ASP A 125 6.38 -9.22 -15.81
C ASP A 125 6.10 -10.66 -15.36
N GLY A 126 6.93 -11.60 -15.79
CA GLY A 126 6.77 -13.04 -15.54
C GLY A 126 5.87 -13.76 -16.57
N PRO A 127 5.64 -15.07 -16.39
CA PRO A 127 4.82 -15.87 -17.30
C PRO A 127 3.36 -15.38 -17.34
N GLU A 128 2.74 -15.38 -18.52
CA GLU A 128 1.36 -14.88 -18.68
C GLU A 128 0.33 -15.61 -17.81
N SER A 129 0.54 -16.90 -17.52
CA SER A 129 -0.33 -17.70 -16.64
C SER A 129 -0.19 -17.37 -15.15
N ALA A 130 0.91 -16.73 -14.74
CA ALA A 130 1.25 -16.44 -13.36
C ALA A 130 2.24 -15.27 -13.29
N PRO A 131 1.77 -14.03 -13.60
CA PRO A 131 2.64 -12.88 -13.62
C PRO A 131 3.15 -12.54 -12.22
N ASP A 132 4.36 -11.98 -12.17
CA ASP A 132 4.94 -11.47 -10.93
C ASP A 132 4.25 -10.19 -10.47
N TYR A 133 3.78 -9.40 -11.42
CA TYR A 133 2.82 -8.32 -11.24
C TYR A 133 2.03 -8.13 -12.54
N LEU A 134 0.79 -7.67 -12.42
CA LEU A 134 -0.06 -7.28 -13.54
C LEU A 134 -0.85 -6.04 -13.14
N VAL A 135 -0.63 -4.92 -13.84
CA VAL A 135 -1.29 -3.65 -13.58
C VAL A 135 -1.98 -3.15 -14.84
N LYS A 136 -3.23 -2.70 -14.73
CA LYS A 136 -4.09 -2.32 -15.85
C LYS A 136 -4.71 -0.94 -15.65
N ALA A 137 -4.42 0.01 -16.54
CA ALA A 137 -5.00 1.35 -16.49
C ALA A 137 -6.29 1.43 -17.33
N ARG A 138 -7.39 1.86 -16.71
CA ARG A 138 -8.76 1.80 -17.23
C ARG A 138 -9.50 3.13 -17.08
N ASP A 139 -10.45 3.38 -17.97
CA ASP A 139 -11.34 4.53 -17.90
C ASP A 139 -12.58 4.21 -17.06
N ASN A 140 -12.64 4.70 -15.83
CA ASN A 140 -13.81 4.52 -14.95
C ASN A 140 -15.02 5.37 -15.37
N THR A 141 -14.87 6.27 -16.33
CA THR A 141 -15.98 7.10 -16.84
C THR A 141 -16.58 6.59 -18.15
N ALA A 142 -16.07 5.48 -18.65
CA ALA A 142 -16.66 4.77 -19.79
C ALA A 142 -17.94 4.01 -19.38
N PRO A 143 -18.93 3.86 -20.28
CA PRO A 143 -20.18 3.14 -19.97
C PRO A 143 -19.99 1.72 -19.44
N GLU A 144 -18.95 1.01 -19.89
CA GLU A 144 -18.64 -0.37 -19.48
C GLU A 144 -18.27 -0.47 -18.00
N TYR A 145 -17.73 0.59 -17.40
CA TYR A 145 -17.43 0.62 -15.96
C TYR A 145 -18.70 0.44 -15.12
N ALA A 146 -19.83 1.05 -15.54
CA ALA A 146 -21.11 0.94 -14.85
C ALA A 146 -21.73 -0.46 -14.94
N VAL A 147 -21.31 -1.28 -15.93
CA VAL A 147 -21.70 -2.70 -16.02
C VAL A 147 -20.88 -3.53 -15.04
N SER A 148 -19.56 -3.38 -15.10
CA SER A 148 -18.62 -3.87 -14.11
C SER A 148 -17.33 -3.05 -14.20
N PRO A 149 -16.77 -2.59 -13.07
CA PRO A 149 -15.46 -1.97 -13.02
C PRO A 149 -14.37 -2.72 -13.81
N ASN A 150 -14.40 -4.05 -13.81
CA ASN A 150 -13.42 -4.88 -14.53
C ASN A 150 -13.61 -4.88 -16.07
N THR A 151 -14.76 -4.46 -16.57
CA THR A 151 -15.06 -4.32 -18.02
C THR A 151 -14.75 -2.94 -18.57
N ALA A 152 -14.40 -1.97 -17.73
CA ALA A 152 -13.94 -0.66 -18.15
C ALA A 152 -12.78 -0.77 -19.17
N PRO A 153 -12.81 -0.02 -20.28
CA PRO A 153 -11.84 -0.14 -21.35
C PRO A 153 -10.43 0.25 -20.88
N LEU A 154 -9.43 -0.46 -21.41
CA LEU A 154 -8.03 -0.12 -21.19
C LEU A 154 -7.63 1.04 -22.10
N TYR A 155 -6.82 1.96 -21.58
CA TYR A 155 -6.18 2.96 -22.41
C TYR A 155 -5.18 2.32 -23.38
N SER A 156 -5.01 2.88 -24.57
CA SER A 156 -3.98 2.45 -25.52
C SER A 156 -3.53 3.59 -26.43
N MET A 157 -2.31 3.49 -26.93
CA MET A 157 -1.84 4.30 -28.06
C MET A 157 -1.68 3.43 -29.30
N ARG A 158 -1.89 4.01 -30.48
CA ARG A 158 -1.87 3.31 -31.76
C ARG A 158 -0.97 4.03 -32.76
N GLY A 159 -0.15 3.26 -33.47
CA GLY A 159 0.62 3.73 -34.61
C GLY A 159 -0.15 3.73 -35.94
N GLY A 160 0.49 4.26 -36.97
CA GLY A 160 0.00 4.15 -38.35
C GLY A 160 0.00 2.70 -38.86
N VAL A 161 -0.77 2.45 -39.92
CA VAL A 161 -0.74 1.17 -40.63
C VAL A 161 0.58 1.05 -41.39
N PHE A 162 1.20 -0.13 -41.31
CA PHE A 162 2.40 -0.51 -42.03
C PHE A 162 2.19 -1.84 -42.74
N GLU A 163 3.07 -2.13 -43.70
CA GLU A 163 3.19 -3.44 -44.33
C GLU A 163 4.55 -4.04 -43.96
N THR A 164 4.58 -5.32 -43.58
CA THR A 164 5.83 -6.00 -43.24
C THR A 164 6.62 -6.33 -44.51
N PRO A 165 7.95 -6.14 -44.52
CA PRO A 165 8.77 -6.55 -45.65
C PRO A 165 8.82 -8.08 -45.75
N GLN A 166 9.29 -8.59 -46.88
CA GLN A 166 9.52 -10.04 -47.05
C GLN A 166 10.69 -10.55 -46.19
N LEU A 167 11.66 -9.68 -45.90
CA LEU A 167 12.82 -9.95 -45.04
C LEU A 167 13.06 -8.73 -44.13
N GLY A 168 13.44 -8.97 -42.87
CA GLY A 168 13.69 -7.91 -41.89
C GLY A 168 12.44 -7.33 -41.24
N LYS A 169 12.61 -6.23 -40.50
CA LYS A 169 11.53 -5.70 -39.65
C LYS A 169 11.23 -4.25 -39.95
N THR A 170 9.94 -3.93 -40.04
CA THR A 170 9.47 -2.54 -40.09
C THR A 170 9.76 -1.87 -38.76
N GLN A 171 10.37 -0.68 -38.80
CA GLN A 171 10.58 0.15 -37.62
C GLN A 171 9.31 0.98 -37.33
N VAL A 172 8.73 0.82 -36.15
CA VAL A 172 7.54 1.57 -35.70
C VAL A 172 7.81 2.10 -34.29
N ASP A 173 8.32 3.33 -34.21
CA ASP A 173 8.53 4.03 -32.94
C ASP A 173 7.27 4.81 -32.55
N LEU A 174 6.88 4.76 -31.27
CA LEU A 174 5.70 5.46 -30.76
C LEU A 174 6.06 6.30 -29.54
N ASN A 175 5.54 7.52 -29.50
CA ASN A 175 5.64 8.42 -28.35
C ASN A 175 4.24 8.79 -27.86
N ALA A 176 3.95 8.50 -26.60
CA ALA A 176 2.78 9.01 -25.92
C ALA A 176 3.04 10.46 -25.46
N ALA A 177 2.35 11.43 -26.08
CA ALA A 177 2.49 12.83 -25.71
C ALA A 177 1.74 13.16 -24.42
N SER A 178 2.21 14.16 -23.68
CA SER A 178 1.63 14.65 -22.43
C SER A 178 0.25 15.27 -22.62
N GLY A 179 -0.05 15.75 -23.83
CA GLY A 179 -1.25 16.52 -24.16
C GLY A 179 -1.10 18.01 -23.91
N TRP A 180 0.00 18.46 -23.28
CA TRP A 180 0.25 19.86 -22.98
C TRP A 180 0.63 20.65 -24.24
N THR A 181 -0.07 21.76 -24.50
CA THR A 181 0.17 22.60 -25.69
C THR A 181 0.72 23.99 -25.35
N GLY A 182 1.14 24.19 -24.09
CA GLY A 182 1.77 25.42 -23.60
C GLY A 182 0.87 26.33 -22.75
N LYS A 183 -0.46 26.19 -22.86
CA LYS A 183 -1.44 26.97 -22.09
C LYS A 183 -2.46 26.11 -21.31
N GLY A 184 -2.33 24.80 -21.43
CA GLY A 184 -3.31 23.82 -20.96
C GLY A 184 -3.15 22.50 -21.72
N TYR A 185 -3.94 21.51 -21.34
CA TYR A 185 -4.05 20.23 -22.05
C TYR A 185 -4.92 20.37 -23.31
N GLY A 186 -4.35 20.90 -24.39
CA GLY A 186 -5.03 21.10 -25.68
C GLY A 186 -5.02 19.88 -26.61
N ALA A 187 -4.36 18.79 -26.22
CA ALA A 187 -4.27 17.54 -26.98
C ALA A 187 -4.54 16.32 -26.08
N PRO A 188 -4.83 15.13 -26.64
CA PRO A 188 -5.02 13.93 -25.84
C PRO A 188 -3.83 13.67 -24.92
N ARG A 189 -4.11 13.38 -23.65
CA ARG A 189 -3.11 13.09 -22.62
C ARG A 189 -2.64 11.64 -22.68
N THR A 190 -2.16 11.22 -23.84
CA THR A 190 -1.79 9.82 -24.12
C THR A 190 -0.72 9.29 -23.16
N ALA A 191 0.16 10.14 -22.64
CA ALA A 191 1.19 9.76 -21.68
C ALA A 191 0.66 9.40 -20.29
N ALA A 192 -0.50 9.93 -19.86
CA ALA A 192 -0.96 9.83 -18.48
C ALA A 192 -1.08 8.37 -17.97
N PRO A 193 -1.73 7.44 -18.69
CA PRO A 193 -1.76 6.03 -18.28
C PRO A 193 -0.37 5.41 -18.17
N PHE A 194 0.53 5.69 -19.10
CA PHE A 194 1.88 5.12 -19.10
C PHE A 194 2.76 5.74 -18.00
N ALA A 195 2.58 7.02 -17.68
CA ALA A 195 3.29 7.69 -16.60
C ALA A 195 2.96 7.08 -15.23
N MET A 196 1.69 6.78 -14.96
CA MET A 196 1.29 6.08 -13.72
C MET A 196 1.85 4.65 -13.67
N LEU A 197 1.71 3.89 -14.77
CA LEU A 197 2.16 2.50 -14.80
C LEU A 197 3.68 2.38 -14.67
N ASP A 198 4.45 3.29 -15.27
CA ASP A 198 5.91 3.27 -15.20
C ASP A 198 6.41 3.46 -13.75
N GLN A 199 5.76 4.32 -12.97
CA GLN A 199 6.08 4.49 -11.56
C GLN A 199 5.82 3.21 -10.77
N MET A 200 4.68 2.54 -11.02
CA MET A 200 4.33 1.26 -10.39
C MET A 200 5.28 0.14 -10.80
N VAL A 201 5.78 0.14 -12.04
CA VAL A 201 6.84 -0.76 -12.49
C VAL A 201 8.11 -0.57 -11.64
N THR A 202 8.56 0.68 -11.42
CA THR A 202 9.71 0.96 -10.54
C THR A 202 9.49 0.37 -9.14
N ALA A 203 8.32 0.58 -8.54
CA ALA A 203 8.00 0.06 -7.21
C ALA A 203 7.99 -1.48 -7.19
N ALA A 204 7.30 -2.11 -8.15
CA ALA A 204 7.20 -3.56 -8.27
C ALA A 204 8.59 -4.21 -8.48
N GLN A 205 9.46 -3.61 -9.29
CA GLN A 205 10.82 -4.08 -9.51
C GLN A 205 11.66 -4.01 -8.22
N LYS A 206 11.60 -2.91 -7.45
CA LYS A 206 12.31 -2.78 -6.17
C LYS A 206 11.85 -3.82 -5.15
N MET A 207 10.55 -4.08 -5.09
CA MET A 207 9.96 -5.11 -4.23
C MET A 207 10.42 -6.51 -4.64
N ARG A 208 10.38 -6.84 -5.94
CA ARG A 208 10.84 -8.15 -6.45
C ARG A 208 12.33 -8.37 -6.25
N ALA A 209 13.15 -7.33 -6.40
CA ALA A 209 14.58 -7.43 -6.09
C ALA A 209 14.84 -7.79 -4.61
N THR A 210 13.90 -7.44 -3.73
CA THR A 210 13.97 -7.68 -2.27
C THR A 210 13.31 -9.01 -1.85
N ALA A 211 12.20 -9.37 -2.49
CA ALA A 211 11.40 -10.55 -2.20
C ALA A 211 10.86 -11.17 -3.50
N PRO A 212 11.71 -11.86 -4.29
CA PRO A 212 11.33 -12.40 -5.61
C PRO A 212 10.26 -13.50 -5.54
N GLU A 213 10.09 -14.11 -4.36
CA GLU A 213 9.05 -15.12 -4.11
C GLU A 213 7.65 -14.52 -3.91
N VAL A 214 7.54 -13.22 -3.63
CA VAL A 214 6.25 -12.53 -3.45
C VAL A 214 5.72 -12.12 -4.81
N LYS A 215 4.52 -12.59 -5.14
CA LYS A 215 3.78 -12.22 -6.35
C LYS A 215 2.73 -11.17 -5.98
N LEU A 216 2.63 -10.14 -6.81
CA LEU A 216 1.73 -9.03 -6.63
C LEU A 216 0.39 -9.33 -7.34
N PRO A 217 -0.75 -9.34 -6.62
CA PRO A 217 -2.06 -9.57 -7.23
C PRO A 217 -2.41 -8.54 -8.30
N LEU A 218 -3.37 -8.87 -9.17
CA LEU A 218 -3.86 -7.92 -10.17
C LEU A 218 -4.27 -6.59 -9.53
N LEU A 219 -3.78 -5.49 -10.11
CA LEU A 219 -4.17 -4.13 -9.76
C LEU A 219 -4.84 -3.45 -10.97
N ASN A 220 -6.04 -2.91 -10.77
CA ASN A 220 -6.63 -1.96 -11.70
C ASN A 220 -6.32 -0.53 -11.27
N VAL A 221 -6.01 0.33 -12.23
CA VAL A 221 -5.80 1.76 -12.02
C VAL A 221 -6.86 2.48 -12.83
N PHE A 222 -7.84 3.05 -12.14
CA PHE A 222 -8.92 3.82 -12.72
C PHE A 222 -8.52 5.29 -12.79
N TRP A 223 -8.47 5.83 -13.99
CA TRP A 223 -8.12 7.22 -14.24
C TRP A 223 -8.96 7.73 -15.40
N SER A 224 -9.27 9.03 -15.38
CA SER A 224 -9.92 9.73 -16.48
C SER A 224 -9.67 11.22 -16.34
N ILE A 225 -9.67 11.95 -17.45
CA ILE A 225 -9.66 13.43 -17.43
C ILE A 225 -10.87 14.02 -16.71
N ASN A 226 -11.94 13.22 -16.52
CA ASN A 226 -13.16 13.63 -15.84
C ASN A 226 -13.09 13.40 -14.32
N ASN A 227 -12.09 12.66 -13.83
CA ASN A 227 -11.92 12.37 -12.40
C ASN A 227 -11.55 13.65 -11.67
N ARG A 228 -12.48 14.17 -10.87
CA ARG A 228 -12.38 15.43 -10.14
C ARG A 228 -12.81 15.25 -8.67
N PRO A 229 -12.40 16.17 -7.77
CA PRO A 229 -12.96 16.24 -6.42
C PRO A 229 -14.50 16.20 -6.45
N SER A 230 -15.13 15.40 -5.60
CA SER A 230 -16.59 15.29 -5.55
C SER A 230 -17.28 16.59 -5.12
N GLY A 231 -16.55 17.54 -4.52
CA GLY A 231 -17.07 18.87 -4.20
C GLY A 231 -18.20 18.86 -3.18
N GLY A 232 -18.28 17.81 -2.34
CA GLY A 232 -19.38 17.60 -1.40
C GLY A 232 -20.54 16.76 -1.97
N GLU A 233 -20.49 16.41 -3.25
CA GLU A 233 -21.35 15.36 -3.81
C GLU A 233 -20.90 13.97 -3.32
N LEU A 234 -21.82 13.02 -3.38
CA LEU A 234 -21.50 11.61 -3.10
C LEU A 234 -20.44 11.11 -4.08
N ASN A 235 -19.47 10.38 -3.55
CA ASN A 235 -18.44 9.72 -4.34
C ASN A 235 -19.09 8.79 -5.38
N ASP A 236 -18.85 9.04 -6.66
CA ASP A 236 -19.42 8.31 -7.80
C ASP A 236 -18.35 8.19 -8.90
N PRO A 237 -17.52 7.13 -8.84
CA PRO A 237 -16.44 6.94 -9.81
C PRO A 237 -16.93 6.83 -11.26
N ALA A 238 -18.15 6.34 -11.51
CA ALA A 238 -18.68 6.25 -12.88
C ALA A 238 -18.87 7.63 -13.54
N LYS A 239 -19.07 8.68 -12.72
CA LYS A 239 -19.18 10.08 -13.16
C LYS A 239 -17.87 10.87 -13.03
N GLY A 240 -16.80 10.21 -12.59
CA GLY A 240 -15.53 10.86 -12.26
C GLY A 240 -15.60 11.72 -10.98
N LEU A 241 -16.55 11.48 -10.08
CA LEU A 241 -16.62 12.17 -8.79
C LEU A 241 -15.84 11.38 -7.74
N LEU A 242 -14.65 11.85 -7.38
CA LEU A 242 -13.76 11.21 -6.41
C LEU A 242 -13.56 12.13 -5.20
N SER A 243 -13.72 11.64 -3.98
CA SER A 243 -13.37 12.43 -2.79
C SER A 243 -11.87 12.74 -2.73
N ALA A 244 -11.04 11.73 -3.01
CA ALA A 244 -9.58 11.80 -3.10
C ALA A 244 -9.09 10.86 -4.20
N THR A 245 -7.82 11.01 -4.59
CA THR A 245 -7.10 9.86 -5.15
C THR A 245 -6.95 8.85 -4.03
N HIS A 246 -7.27 7.57 -4.29
CA HIS A 246 -7.37 6.57 -3.23
C HIS A 246 -7.21 5.14 -3.74
N HIS A 247 -6.73 4.27 -2.85
CA HIS A 247 -6.81 2.82 -2.94
C HIS A 247 -8.13 2.28 -2.39
N THR A 248 -8.65 1.22 -3.00
CA THR A 248 -9.77 0.42 -2.48
C THR A 248 -9.82 -0.95 -3.15
N ILE A 249 -10.73 -1.81 -2.71
CA ILE A 249 -11.06 -3.07 -3.40
C ILE A 249 -12.39 -2.86 -4.15
N THR A 250 -12.36 -3.02 -5.47
CA THR A 250 -13.53 -2.92 -6.35
C THR A 250 -13.73 -4.24 -7.09
N ASP A 251 -14.94 -4.81 -7.08
CA ASP A 251 -15.24 -6.12 -7.70
C ASP A 251 -14.24 -7.22 -7.28
N ASN A 252 -13.95 -7.30 -5.97
CA ASN A 252 -12.96 -8.22 -5.39
C ASN A 252 -11.54 -8.10 -6.00
N THR A 253 -11.22 -6.97 -6.61
CA THR A 253 -9.92 -6.69 -7.23
C THR A 253 -9.35 -5.40 -6.64
N GLU A 254 -8.04 -5.39 -6.37
CA GLU A 254 -7.37 -4.19 -5.90
C GLU A 254 -7.48 -3.07 -6.96
N ALA A 255 -7.79 -1.86 -6.52
CA ALA A 255 -8.08 -0.72 -7.38
C ALA A 255 -7.47 0.57 -6.83
N LEU A 256 -6.87 1.37 -7.71
CA LEU A 256 -6.54 2.77 -7.43
C LEU A 256 -7.47 3.66 -8.27
N TYR A 257 -8.03 4.70 -7.67
CA TYR A 257 -8.72 5.77 -8.40
C TYR A 257 -7.87 7.02 -8.37
N ILE A 258 -7.47 7.51 -9.55
CA ILE A 258 -6.55 8.63 -9.71
C ILE A 258 -7.30 9.82 -10.32
N LYS A 259 -7.17 11.01 -9.73
CA LYS A 259 -7.72 12.25 -10.28
C LYS A 259 -6.99 12.70 -11.54
N GLY A 260 -7.71 13.38 -12.42
CA GLY A 260 -7.21 13.79 -13.73
C GLY A 260 -7.80 15.09 -14.25
N ALA A 261 -8.54 15.84 -13.44
CA ALA A 261 -9.22 17.06 -13.86
C ALA A 261 -8.25 18.23 -13.96
N GLU A 262 -8.01 18.68 -15.19
CA GLU A 262 -7.18 19.84 -15.48
C GLU A 262 -7.64 21.08 -14.68
N ASN A 263 -6.66 21.83 -14.20
CA ASN A 263 -6.81 23.08 -13.44
C ASN A 263 -7.50 22.91 -12.09
N VAL A 264 -7.80 21.67 -11.70
CA VAL A 264 -8.41 21.32 -10.42
C VAL A 264 -7.45 20.44 -9.64
N ASP A 265 -7.20 19.21 -10.10
CA ASP A 265 -6.39 18.22 -9.42
C ASP A 265 -6.02 17.09 -10.40
N THR A 266 -4.74 16.97 -10.74
CA THR A 266 -4.23 16.00 -11.71
C THR A 266 -3.08 15.22 -11.10
N ASP A 267 -3.30 13.93 -10.84
CA ASP A 267 -2.34 13.13 -10.09
C ASP A 267 -1.47 12.23 -10.98
N GLU A 268 -1.73 12.15 -12.29
CA GLU A 268 -1.05 11.18 -13.18
C GLU A 268 0.49 11.35 -13.23
N TYR A 269 0.99 12.56 -12.95
CA TYR A 269 2.42 12.87 -12.88
C TYR A 269 2.92 13.06 -11.44
N ASP A 270 2.03 13.23 -10.47
CA ASP A 270 2.37 13.42 -9.06
C ASP A 270 2.81 12.10 -8.43
N SER A 271 4.09 11.79 -8.62
CA SER A 271 4.55 10.42 -8.43
C SER A 271 4.49 9.93 -6.99
N SER A 272 4.56 10.85 -6.03
CA SER A 272 4.33 10.55 -4.61
C SER A 272 2.90 10.12 -4.34
N VAL A 273 1.91 10.71 -5.00
CA VAL A 273 0.48 10.40 -4.79
C VAL A 273 0.17 9.02 -5.35
N VAL A 274 0.53 8.78 -6.62
CA VAL A 274 0.31 7.47 -7.27
C VAL A 274 0.98 6.33 -6.49
N LEU A 275 2.20 6.54 -6.02
CA LEU A 275 2.94 5.52 -5.27
C LEU A 275 2.56 5.43 -3.79
N HIS A 276 1.94 6.47 -3.23
CA HIS A 276 1.30 6.39 -1.92
C HIS A 276 0.15 5.38 -1.96
N GLU A 277 -0.74 5.52 -2.95
CA GLU A 277 -1.85 4.57 -3.13
C GLU A 277 -1.37 3.17 -3.52
N PHE A 278 -0.30 3.07 -4.31
CA PHE A 278 0.34 1.78 -4.56
C PHE A 278 0.88 1.16 -3.26
N GLY A 279 1.34 1.97 -2.30
CA GLY A 279 1.74 1.52 -0.97
C GLY A 279 0.60 0.86 -0.19
N HIS A 280 -0.61 1.43 -0.22
CA HIS A 280 -1.81 0.81 0.35
C HIS A 280 -2.18 -0.49 -0.35
N TYR A 281 -2.10 -0.53 -1.68
CA TYR A 281 -2.25 -1.78 -2.43
C TYR A 281 -1.28 -2.86 -1.94
N VAL A 282 -0.01 -2.53 -1.73
CA VAL A 282 0.98 -3.50 -1.21
C VAL A 282 0.63 -3.94 0.22
N GLU A 283 0.20 -3.01 1.07
CA GLU A 283 -0.20 -3.31 2.44
C GLU A 283 -1.41 -4.27 2.48
N SER A 284 -2.46 -3.97 1.71
CA SER A 284 -3.68 -4.76 1.60
C SER A 284 -3.45 -6.14 1.00
N SER A 285 -2.65 -6.21 -0.07
CA SER A 285 -2.55 -7.41 -0.91
C SER A 285 -1.57 -8.47 -0.38
N VAL A 286 -0.39 -8.05 0.08
CA VAL A 286 0.69 -8.97 0.45
C VAL A 286 1.10 -8.88 1.92
N SER A 287 0.67 -7.85 2.64
CA SER A 287 0.84 -7.69 4.09
C SER A 287 -0.52 -7.81 4.82
N ARG A 288 -0.82 -6.89 5.74
CA ARG A 288 -2.09 -6.70 6.43
C ARG A 288 -2.30 -5.20 6.66
N SER A 289 -3.46 -4.70 6.24
CA SER A 289 -3.95 -3.38 6.62
C SER A 289 -5.10 -3.52 7.61
N ASP A 290 -5.03 -2.81 8.73
CA ASP A 290 -6.13 -2.65 9.69
C ASP A 290 -6.69 -1.20 9.62
N ASN A 291 -6.41 -0.49 8.53
CA ASN A 291 -6.89 0.87 8.25
C ASN A 291 -8.42 0.89 8.10
N MET A 292 -9.09 1.88 8.69
CA MET A 292 -10.52 2.08 8.51
C MET A 292 -10.86 3.13 7.43
N GLY A 293 -9.85 3.81 6.89
CA GLY A 293 -9.98 4.92 5.96
C GLY A 293 -10.59 6.17 6.61
N GLY A 294 -11.15 7.03 5.79
CA GLY A 294 -11.82 8.27 6.21
C GLY A 294 -10.93 9.50 6.05
N SER A 295 -11.52 10.69 6.20
CA SER A 295 -10.81 11.97 6.01
C SER A 295 -9.71 12.15 7.04
N HIS A 296 -8.56 12.65 6.61
CA HIS A 296 -7.49 13.09 7.50
C HIS A 296 -6.71 14.26 6.91
N SER A 297 -5.92 14.91 7.76
CA SER A 297 -5.03 16.01 7.40
C SER A 297 -3.75 15.95 8.21
N VAL A 298 -2.72 16.62 7.70
CA VAL A 298 -1.42 16.73 8.36
C VAL A 298 -1.58 17.26 9.80
N GLY A 299 -0.99 16.55 10.76
CA GLY A 299 -0.97 16.93 12.16
C GLY A 299 -2.13 16.44 13.01
N GLU A 300 -3.11 15.75 12.41
CA GLU A 300 -4.21 15.15 13.17
C GLU A 300 -3.76 13.93 13.99
N ALA A 301 -4.39 13.74 15.14
CA ALA A 301 -4.19 12.54 15.96
C ALA A 301 -5.10 11.41 15.46
N LEU A 302 -4.53 10.46 14.72
CA LEU A 302 -5.26 9.39 14.07
C LEU A 302 -5.36 8.13 14.94
N GLU A 303 -6.34 7.29 14.63
CA GLU A 303 -6.39 5.92 15.13
C GLU A 303 -5.13 5.16 14.65
N ILE A 304 -4.55 4.29 15.50
CA ILE A 304 -3.20 3.74 15.29
C ILE A 304 -3.02 2.91 14.01
N GLY A 305 -4.06 2.20 13.55
CA GLY A 305 -4.03 1.46 12.30
C GLY A 305 -4.08 2.39 11.09
N THR A 306 -4.92 3.42 11.17
CA THR A 306 -5.01 4.48 10.15
C THR A 306 -3.70 5.25 10.06
N ALA A 307 -3.18 5.74 11.20
CA ALA A 307 -1.92 6.48 11.29
C ALA A 307 -0.76 5.72 10.65
N PHE A 308 -0.66 4.41 10.93
CA PHE A 308 0.41 3.57 10.38
C PHE A 308 0.23 3.31 8.88
N SER A 309 -0.99 3.03 8.42
CA SER A 309 -1.27 2.75 7.00
C SER A 309 -0.98 3.95 6.12
N GLU A 310 -1.48 5.14 6.50
CA GLU A 310 -1.21 6.40 5.80
C GLU A 310 0.29 6.73 5.84
N ALA A 311 0.93 6.49 6.99
CA ALA A 311 2.36 6.67 7.12
C ALA A 311 3.17 5.72 6.24
N TRP A 312 2.71 4.48 6.09
CA TRP A 312 3.29 3.48 5.20
C TRP A 312 3.17 3.93 3.75
N GLY A 313 1.99 4.35 3.27
CA GLY A 313 1.80 4.85 1.89
C GLY A 313 2.79 5.97 1.56
N ASN A 314 2.86 6.97 2.44
CA ASN A 314 3.79 8.10 2.35
C ASN A 314 5.27 7.69 2.33
N ALA A 315 5.69 6.86 3.30
CA ALA A 315 7.08 6.44 3.38
C ALA A 315 7.43 5.51 2.22
N PHE A 316 6.55 4.59 1.84
CA PHE A 316 6.70 3.68 0.71
C PHE A 316 6.94 4.44 -0.58
N SER A 317 6.10 5.44 -0.90
CA SER A 317 6.25 6.25 -2.10
C SER A 317 7.63 6.93 -2.18
N SER A 318 8.18 7.33 -1.03
CA SER A 318 9.50 7.94 -0.90
C SER A 318 10.63 6.92 -0.98
N MET A 319 10.47 5.77 -0.31
CA MET A 319 11.41 4.66 -0.32
C MET A 319 11.62 4.10 -1.72
N VAL A 320 10.56 3.91 -2.52
CA VAL A 320 10.70 3.31 -3.86
C VAL A 320 11.23 4.28 -4.91
N ARG A 321 11.06 5.59 -4.71
CA ARG A 321 11.60 6.65 -5.58
C ARG A 321 12.99 7.13 -5.18
N ASP A 322 13.49 6.71 -4.02
CA ASP A 322 14.74 7.24 -3.45
C ASP A 322 14.74 8.77 -3.31
N SER A 323 13.57 9.31 -2.94
CA SER A 323 13.34 10.75 -2.81
C SER A 323 12.68 11.04 -1.46
N PRO A 324 13.12 12.06 -0.71
CA PRO A 324 12.49 12.43 0.55
C PRO A 324 11.20 13.22 0.35
N TYR A 325 10.87 13.63 -0.88
CA TYR A 325 9.78 14.56 -1.13
C TYR A 325 8.46 13.87 -1.43
N LEU A 326 7.42 14.25 -0.68
CA LEU A 326 6.04 14.10 -1.08
C LEU A 326 5.56 15.41 -1.71
N ALA A 327 4.93 15.32 -2.87
CA ALA A 327 4.36 16.45 -3.58
C ALA A 327 3.02 16.06 -4.24
N ASN A 328 2.05 16.96 -4.12
CA ASN A 328 0.83 17.00 -4.90
C ASN A 328 0.66 18.42 -5.45
N THR A 329 0.30 18.51 -6.72
CA THR A 329 0.12 19.74 -7.47
C THR A 329 -1.32 19.85 -7.96
N ASN A 330 -1.86 21.06 -7.93
CA ASN A 330 -3.26 21.27 -8.25
C ASN A 330 -3.50 22.66 -8.83
N GLY A 331 -4.78 22.99 -9.02
CA GLY A 331 -5.19 24.32 -9.46
C GLY A 331 -4.75 24.69 -10.88
N PRO A 332 -4.95 25.96 -11.28
CA PRO A 332 -4.65 26.45 -12.63
C PRO A 332 -3.22 26.14 -13.07
N LEU A 333 -3.08 25.60 -14.28
CA LEU A 333 -1.84 25.15 -14.91
C LEU A 333 -1.04 24.13 -14.08
N GLN A 334 -1.69 23.48 -13.10
CA GLN A 334 -1.06 22.53 -12.17
C GLN A 334 0.11 23.20 -11.44
N ALA A 335 -0.04 24.52 -11.21
CA ALA A 335 1.00 25.39 -10.70
C ALA A 335 0.80 25.77 -9.23
N GLN A 336 -0.29 25.30 -8.61
CA GLN A 336 -0.54 25.47 -7.19
C GLN A 336 -0.01 24.27 -6.41
N THR A 337 0.53 24.58 -5.25
CA THR A 337 0.97 23.56 -4.29
C THR A 337 -0.24 23.06 -3.52
N GLY A 338 -0.63 21.80 -3.74
CA GLY A 338 -1.53 21.11 -2.83
C GLY A 338 -0.81 20.87 -1.50
N TYR A 339 0.29 20.13 -1.57
CA TYR A 339 1.26 20.04 -0.49
C TYR A 339 2.64 19.68 -1.05
N VAL A 340 3.69 20.12 -0.35
CA VAL A 340 5.02 19.54 -0.47
C VAL A 340 5.64 19.37 0.90
N LEU A 341 6.13 18.17 1.19
CA LEU A 341 6.77 17.81 2.44
C LEU A 341 8.09 17.08 2.16
N SER A 342 9.03 17.19 3.09
CA SER A 342 10.32 16.47 3.02
C SER A 342 10.53 15.63 4.26
N PHE A 343 10.76 14.33 4.06
CA PHE A 343 11.13 13.41 5.13
C PHE A 343 12.59 13.46 5.52
N ASP A 344 13.39 14.39 4.99
CA ASP A 344 14.72 14.70 5.53
C ASP A 344 14.66 15.70 6.69
N GLU A 345 13.55 16.43 6.84
CA GLU A 345 13.34 17.43 7.87
C GLU A 345 12.23 16.99 8.83
N PRO A 346 12.29 17.35 10.12
CA PRO A 346 11.15 17.21 11.02
C PRO A 346 9.92 17.94 10.47
N PRO A 347 8.73 17.31 10.43
CA PRO A 347 7.52 17.99 9.98
C PRO A 347 7.17 19.15 10.93
N LYS A 348 6.96 20.35 10.38
CA LYS A 348 6.72 21.57 11.18
C LYS A 348 5.30 21.68 11.76
N ILE A 349 4.32 20.96 11.18
CA ILE A 349 2.87 21.10 11.46
C ILE A 349 2.32 19.77 12.00
N ALA A 350 3.08 19.07 12.84
CA ALA A 350 2.75 17.71 13.23
C ALA A 350 3.07 17.42 14.70
N ASN A 351 2.23 16.62 15.33
CA ASN A 351 2.40 16.18 16.70
C ASN A 351 3.49 15.10 16.72
N GLN A 352 4.60 15.33 17.42
CA GLN A 352 5.72 14.39 17.48
C GLN A 352 5.36 13.13 18.30
N PHE A 353 4.55 12.25 17.73
CA PHE A 353 3.92 11.11 18.37
C PHE A 353 3.65 9.95 17.42
N TRP A 354 3.43 8.77 17.99
CA TRP A 354 3.14 7.51 17.31
C TRP A 354 1.76 7.40 16.66
N PHE A 355 0.91 8.42 16.80
CA PHE A 355 -0.41 8.52 16.17
C PHE A 355 -0.46 9.61 15.08
N ASP A 356 0.68 10.23 14.78
CA ASP A 356 0.79 11.26 13.76
C ASP A 356 1.39 10.66 12.48
N GLU A 357 0.62 10.78 11.41
CA GLU A 357 0.95 10.24 10.09
C GLU A 357 2.32 10.70 9.60
N MET A 358 2.63 12.00 9.70
CA MET A 358 3.84 12.57 9.11
C MET A 358 5.10 12.17 9.89
N TRP A 359 5.00 12.11 11.21
CA TRP A 359 6.11 11.66 12.07
C TRP A 359 6.38 10.16 11.92
N LEU A 360 5.33 9.35 11.75
CA LEU A 360 5.47 7.95 11.40
C LEU A 360 6.07 7.77 10.00
N SER A 361 5.64 8.53 8.99
CA SER A 361 6.20 8.47 7.64
C SER A 361 7.70 8.77 7.65
N ARG A 362 8.08 9.83 8.37
CA ARG A 362 9.49 10.18 8.56
C ARG A 362 10.25 9.07 9.27
N THR A 363 9.69 8.48 10.32
CA THR A 363 10.30 7.37 11.06
C THR A 363 10.64 6.20 10.13
N LEU A 364 9.68 5.77 9.31
CA LEU A 364 9.88 4.69 8.34
C LEU A 364 10.91 5.07 7.27
N PHE A 365 10.85 6.29 6.74
CA PHE A 365 11.81 6.75 5.73
C PHE A 365 13.23 6.91 6.27
N GLN A 366 13.40 7.38 7.51
CA GLN A 366 14.72 7.49 8.15
C GLN A 366 15.27 6.11 8.54
N ALA A 367 14.41 5.14 8.85
CA ALA A 367 14.83 3.74 8.96
C ALA A 367 15.33 3.23 7.60
N TYR A 368 14.62 3.53 6.50
CA TYR A 368 15.05 3.19 5.15
C TYR A 368 16.42 3.79 4.78
N LYS A 369 16.65 5.07 5.08
CA LYS A 369 17.94 5.74 4.80
C LYS A 369 19.11 5.20 5.64
N SER A 370 18.83 4.51 6.75
CA SER A 370 19.88 3.93 7.58
C SER A 370 20.56 2.76 6.86
N PRO A 371 21.90 2.77 6.70
CA PRO A 371 22.61 1.63 6.13
C PRO A 371 22.49 0.35 6.98
N ASP A 372 22.14 0.49 8.27
CA ASP A 372 21.97 -0.62 9.20
C ASP A 372 20.55 -1.23 9.19
N ILE A 373 19.63 -0.63 8.43
CA ILE A 373 18.26 -1.12 8.26
C ILE A 373 17.96 -1.27 6.76
N GLY A 374 17.74 -0.17 6.03
CA GLY A 374 17.45 -0.24 4.60
C GLY A 374 16.06 -0.79 4.27
N PHE A 375 15.75 -0.89 2.97
CA PHE A 375 14.44 -1.30 2.49
C PHE A 375 14.11 -2.77 2.80
N ALA A 376 15.11 -3.66 2.73
CA ALA A 376 14.87 -5.09 2.80
C ALA A 376 14.29 -5.56 4.16
N PRO A 377 14.88 -5.23 5.32
CA PRO A 377 14.29 -5.56 6.61
C PRO A 377 12.90 -4.96 6.82
N ILE A 378 12.67 -3.70 6.40
CA ILE A 378 11.37 -3.02 6.49
C ILE A 378 10.30 -3.80 5.71
N TYR A 379 10.58 -4.08 4.43
CA TYR A 379 9.61 -4.77 3.57
C TYR A 379 9.38 -6.22 4.05
N ARG A 380 10.41 -6.92 4.53
CA ARG A 380 10.30 -8.27 5.10
C ARG A 380 9.47 -8.30 6.39
N ALA A 381 9.59 -7.27 7.23
CA ALA A 381 8.76 -7.13 8.43
C ALA A 381 7.27 -6.99 8.07
N MET A 382 6.95 -6.21 7.03
CA MET A 382 5.58 -6.10 6.50
C MET A 382 5.05 -7.44 5.98
N LEU A 383 5.83 -8.17 5.18
CA LEU A 383 5.40 -9.43 4.57
C LEU A 383 5.20 -10.58 5.57
N GLY A 384 5.99 -10.60 6.64
CA GLY A 384 6.03 -11.68 7.62
C GLY A 384 5.32 -11.32 8.92
N GLY A 385 6.08 -10.84 9.91
CA GLY A 385 5.60 -10.66 11.27
C GLY A 385 4.40 -9.71 11.38
N GLN A 386 4.40 -8.60 10.65
CA GLN A 386 3.33 -7.60 10.74
C GLN A 386 1.99 -8.19 10.27
N LYS A 387 2.04 -9.01 9.21
CA LYS A 387 0.90 -9.68 8.61
C LYS A 387 0.19 -10.65 9.57
N VAL A 388 0.94 -11.30 10.45
CA VAL A 388 0.42 -12.37 11.33
C VAL A 388 0.33 -11.97 12.80
N THR A 389 0.77 -10.76 13.17
CA THR A 389 0.71 -10.28 14.55
C THR A 389 -0.75 -10.11 15.01
N PRO A 390 -1.13 -10.56 16.22
CA PRO A 390 -2.51 -10.41 16.70
C PRO A 390 -2.95 -8.95 16.94
N ALA A 391 -2.05 -8.09 17.42
CA ALA A 391 -2.31 -6.66 17.61
C ALA A 391 -2.61 -5.95 16.28
N ILE A 392 -3.23 -4.77 16.33
CA ILE A 392 -3.50 -3.96 15.12
C ILE A 392 -2.18 -3.64 14.41
N ALA A 393 -2.19 -3.67 13.08
CA ALA A 393 -1.10 -3.20 12.24
C ALA A 393 -0.81 -1.73 12.56
N SER A 394 0.25 -1.49 13.34
CA SER A 394 0.63 -0.18 13.89
C SER A 394 2.15 -0.11 14.00
N ILE A 395 2.68 1.06 14.40
CA ILE A 395 4.12 1.20 14.65
C ILE A 395 4.63 0.25 15.73
N PHE A 396 3.79 -0.09 16.73
CA PHE A 396 4.15 -1.00 17.82
C PHE A 396 4.34 -2.42 17.33
N SER A 397 3.35 -2.96 16.62
CA SER A 397 3.43 -4.31 16.03
C SER A 397 4.55 -4.39 15.00
N PHE A 398 4.69 -3.36 14.16
CA PHE A 398 5.72 -3.31 13.12
C PHE A 398 7.13 -3.31 13.71
N ALA A 399 7.40 -2.41 14.65
CA ALA A 399 8.72 -2.29 15.26
C ALA A 399 9.09 -3.55 16.06
N THR A 400 8.11 -4.18 16.71
CA THR A 400 8.31 -5.42 17.47
C THR A 400 8.80 -6.57 16.58
N VAL A 401 8.29 -6.67 15.36
CA VAL A 401 8.70 -7.72 14.42
C VAL A 401 9.92 -7.36 13.58
N LEU A 402 10.16 -6.07 13.36
CA LEU A 402 11.35 -5.58 12.64
C LEU A 402 12.62 -5.75 13.50
N ARG A 403 12.56 -5.27 14.75
CA ARG A 403 13.74 -5.11 15.63
C ARG A 403 14.59 -6.37 15.81
N PRO A 404 14.01 -7.58 16.01
CA PRO A 404 14.81 -8.80 16.21
C PRO A 404 15.67 -9.19 15.00
N GLY A 405 15.26 -8.79 13.79
CA GLY A 405 15.98 -9.08 12.55
C GLY A 405 17.13 -8.11 12.24
N LEU A 406 17.34 -7.08 13.05
CA LEU A 406 18.35 -6.05 12.81
C LEU A 406 19.70 -6.35 13.50
N SER A 407 20.77 -5.75 12.97
CA SER A 407 22.07 -5.65 13.66
C SER A 407 21.95 -4.80 14.92
N ASP A 408 22.96 -4.80 15.80
CA ASP A 408 22.92 -3.97 17.02
C ASP A 408 22.94 -2.46 16.71
N ALA A 409 23.64 -2.05 15.65
CA ALA A 409 23.57 -0.68 15.13
C ALA A 409 22.16 -0.37 14.59
N GLY A 410 21.55 -1.30 13.85
CA GLY A 410 20.18 -1.17 13.33
C GLY A 410 19.14 -1.08 14.46
N LYS A 411 19.26 -1.90 15.51
CA LYS A 411 18.42 -1.81 16.71
C LYS A 411 18.59 -0.46 17.40
N THR A 412 19.83 0.02 17.57
CA THR A 412 20.10 1.33 18.17
C THR A 412 19.44 2.44 17.36
N LYS A 413 19.56 2.40 16.03
CA LYS A 413 18.93 3.38 15.15
C LYS A 413 17.40 3.33 15.21
N LEU A 414 16.81 2.13 15.19
CA LEU A 414 15.37 1.96 15.34
C LEU A 414 14.89 2.49 16.70
N ASP A 415 15.59 2.15 17.78
CA ASP A 415 15.24 2.59 19.14
C ASP A 415 15.28 4.12 19.27
N GLN A 416 16.21 4.81 18.59
CA GLN A 416 16.25 6.27 18.49
C GLN A 416 15.04 6.84 17.73
N LEU A 417 14.72 6.27 16.57
CA LEU A 417 13.58 6.72 15.77
C LEU A 417 12.25 6.51 16.49
N LEU A 418 12.10 5.42 17.25
CA LEU A 418 10.93 5.16 18.10
C LEU A 418 10.83 6.16 19.25
N ALA A 419 11.97 6.51 19.88
CA ALA A 419 12.00 7.52 20.93
C ALA A 419 11.56 8.90 20.41
N ASP A 420 11.93 9.24 19.16
CA ASP A 420 11.49 10.49 18.51
C ASP A 420 9.97 10.57 18.41
N ILE A 421 9.23 9.46 18.35
CA ILE A 421 7.76 9.45 18.30
C ILE A 421 7.12 8.95 19.60
N LYS A 422 7.84 9.04 20.72
CA LYS A 422 7.38 8.67 22.06
C LYS A 422 6.97 7.20 22.22
N VAL A 423 7.57 6.31 21.41
CA VAL A 423 7.40 4.86 21.57
C VAL A 423 8.51 4.31 22.46
N THR A 424 8.12 3.61 23.51
CA THR A 424 9.08 2.89 24.36
C THR A 424 9.72 1.75 23.57
N SER A 425 11.05 1.76 23.47
CA SER A 425 11.83 0.85 22.62
C SER A 425 12.66 -0.15 23.44
N GLY A 426 13.62 -0.85 22.82
CA GLY A 426 14.51 -1.76 23.54
C GLY A 426 13.86 -3.08 23.95
N ASN A 427 14.17 -3.56 25.16
CA ASN A 427 13.67 -4.84 25.70
C ASN A 427 12.20 -4.77 26.17
N THR A 428 11.65 -3.56 26.28
CA THR A 428 10.26 -3.31 26.69
C THR A 428 9.34 -3.01 25.49
N LEU A 429 9.88 -3.04 24.26
CA LEU A 429 9.10 -2.93 23.04
C LEU A 429 8.22 -4.17 22.87
N ASP A 430 6.92 -3.95 22.67
CA ASP A 430 5.97 -5.01 22.35
C ASP A 430 4.88 -4.52 21.40
N ALA A 431 4.18 -5.46 20.76
CA ALA A 431 3.18 -5.18 19.74
C ALA A 431 1.92 -4.47 20.26
N TRP A 432 1.75 -4.42 21.58
CA TRP A 432 0.60 -3.85 22.29
C TRP A 432 0.92 -2.46 22.87
N GLY A 433 2.16 -2.00 22.74
CA GLY A 433 2.62 -0.73 23.29
C GLY A 433 2.49 -0.64 24.81
N THR A 434 2.58 -1.77 25.54
CA THR A 434 2.28 -1.85 26.98
C THR A 434 3.07 -0.85 27.82
N ALA A 435 4.34 -0.62 27.46
CA ALA A 435 5.25 0.26 28.19
C ALA A 435 5.23 1.73 27.70
N THR A 436 4.32 2.09 26.78
CA THR A 436 4.27 3.44 26.20
C THR A 436 3.79 4.46 27.23
N ALA A 437 4.58 5.52 27.43
CA ALA A 437 4.26 6.55 28.40
C ALA A 437 3.09 7.45 27.95
N ALA A 438 2.28 7.88 28.92
CA ALA A 438 1.10 8.72 28.69
C ALA A 438 1.32 10.20 29.07
N ASN A 439 2.54 10.59 29.42
CA ASN A 439 2.82 11.84 30.13
C ASN A 439 2.54 13.08 29.28
N ASP A 440 2.65 12.93 27.96
CA ASP A 440 2.48 14.03 27.02
C ASP A 440 1.06 14.06 26.40
N LEU A 441 0.14 13.20 26.84
CA LEU A 441 -1.27 13.23 26.44
C LEU A 441 -2.08 14.21 27.31
N THR A 442 -3.05 14.89 26.70
CA THR A 442 -3.97 15.77 27.44
C THR A 442 -4.84 14.96 28.40
N ALA A 443 -5.29 15.58 29.49
CA ALA A 443 -6.19 14.93 30.45
C ALA A 443 -7.50 14.46 29.81
N ALA A 444 -7.95 15.11 28.73
CA ALA A 444 -9.14 14.73 27.97
C ALA A 444 -8.93 13.48 27.10
N LEU A 445 -7.75 13.27 26.52
CA LEU A 445 -7.48 12.09 25.68
C LEU A 445 -6.99 10.89 26.48
N LYS A 446 -6.22 11.14 27.55
CA LYS A 446 -5.50 10.10 28.29
C LYS A 446 -6.37 8.89 28.68
N PRO A 447 -7.60 9.04 29.23
CA PRO A 447 -8.43 7.88 29.59
C PRO A 447 -8.83 7.00 28.40
N ALA A 448 -9.02 7.60 27.21
CA ALA A 448 -9.42 6.90 26.00
C ALA A 448 -8.25 6.29 25.21
N VAL A 449 -7.01 6.58 25.60
CA VAL A 449 -5.81 6.19 24.87
C VAL A 449 -4.90 5.26 25.69
N VAL A 450 -4.88 5.39 27.02
CA VAL A 450 -3.96 4.61 27.88
C VAL A 450 -4.74 3.83 28.93
N PRO A 451 -4.49 2.51 29.07
CA PRO A 451 -3.54 1.71 28.28
C PRO A 451 -3.95 1.61 26.80
N ILE A 452 -2.97 1.52 25.89
CA ILE A 452 -3.25 1.42 24.44
C ILE A 452 -4.15 0.22 24.15
N TYR A 453 -3.94 -0.89 24.87
CA TYR A 453 -4.88 -1.99 24.94
C TYR A 453 -5.21 -2.28 26.40
N LEU A 454 -6.49 -2.39 26.74
CA LEU A 454 -6.92 -2.99 28.01
C LEU A 454 -6.66 -4.50 27.96
N PRO A 455 -5.78 -5.07 28.80
CA PRO A 455 -5.56 -6.51 28.81
C PRO A 455 -6.66 -7.22 29.61
N LEU A 456 -7.30 -8.23 29.03
CA LEU A 456 -8.27 -9.09 29.70
C LEU A 456 -7.93 -10.58 29.50
N THR A 457 -7.99 -11.34 30.59
CA THR A 457 -8.02 -12.81 30.61
C THR A 457 -9.37 -13.29 31.15
N PRO A 458 -9.79 -14.55 30.91
CA PRO A 458 -11.03 -15.07 31.47
C PRO A 458 -11.11 -14.90 32.99
N GLY A 459 -12.23 -14.36 33.48
CA GLY A 459 -12.47 -14.04 34.89
C GLY A 459 -11.98 -12.65 35.32
N THR A 460 -11.49 -11.81 34.39
CA THR A 460 -11.06 -10.44 34.68
C THR A 460 -11.97 -9.40 34.03
N SER A 461 -11.97 -8.20 34.59
CA SER A 461 -12.63 -7.03 34.04
C SER A 461 -11.75 -5.79 34.15
N GLY A 462 -12.06 -4.76 33.36
CA GLY A 462 -11.37 -3.49 33.41
C GLY A 462 -12.13 -2.38 32.71
N THR A 463 -11.60 -1.16 32.80
CA THR A 463 -12.25 0.02 32.23
C THR A 463 -11.70 0.35 30.85
N SER A 464 -12.57 0.47 29.86
CA SER A 464 -12.26 0.89 28.48
C SER A 464 -13.01 2.19 28.19
N CYS A 465 -12.31 3.23 27.75
CA CYS A 465 -12.92 4.52 27.47
C CYS A 465 -12.79 4.88 25.99
N SER A 466 -13.71 5.72 25.52
CA SER A 466 -13.68 6.34 24.19
C SER A 466 -13.93 7.84 24.30
N SER A 467 -13.39 8.61 23.36
CA SER A 467 -13.55 10.06 23.27
C SER A 467 -13.49 10.52 21.81
N VAL A 468 -14.19 11.61 21.52
CA VAL A 468 -14.11 12.33 20.23
C VAL A 468 -13.28 13.61 20.33
N PHE A 469 -12.51 13.80 21.40
CA PHE A 469 -11.70 15.01 21.60
C PHE A 469 -10.73 15.29 20.44
N ALA A 470 -10.21 14.23 19.80
CA ALA A 470 -9.35 14.35 18.62
C ALA A 470 -10.12 14.47 17.29
N GLY A 471 -11.46 14.48 17.32
CA GLY A 471 -12.35 14.45 16.16
C GLY A 471 -13.00 13.06 15.94
N THR A 472 -13.63 12.87 14.78
CA THR A 472 -14.24 11.60 14.33
C THR A 472 -13.96 11.37 12.83
N PRO A 473 -14.18 10.15 12.29
CA PRO A 473 -14.42 8.88 12.99
C PRO A 473 -13.15 8.01 13.13
N ASN A 474 -12.06 8.41 12.46
CA ASN A 474 -10.78 7.70 12.41
C ASN A 474 -9.73 8.36 13.30
N LYS A 475 -10.16 9.02 14.38
CA LYS A 475 -9.29 9.80 15.26
C LYS A 475 -8.94 9.04 16.53
N LEU A 476 -7.83 9.44 17.13
CA LEU A 476 -7.27 8.82 18.32
C LEU A 476 -8.29 8.86 19.47
N GLY A 477 -8.49 7.72 20.13
CA GLY A 477 -9.40 7.58 21.26
C GLY A 477 -10.88 7.37 20.87
N ASN A 478 -11.26 7.40 19.60
CA ASN A 478 -12.64 7.11 19.19
C ASN A 478 -13.09 5.68 19.57
N ARG A 479 -12.14 4.76 19.73
CA ARG A 479 -12.37 3.36 20.08
C ARG A 479 -11.50 2.92 21.24
N GLY A 480 -12.13 2.28 22.22
CA GLY A 480 -11.43 1.57 23.28
C GLY A 480 -10.91 0.23 22.75
N GLN A 481 -9.60 0.04 22.83
CA GLN A 481 -8.90 -1.14 22.32
C GLN A 481 -8.65 -2.13 23.46
N ILE A 482 -8.91 -3.41 23.23
CA ILE A 482 -8.83 -4.46 24.25
C ILE A 482 -8.05 -5.65 23.70
N ARG A 483 -7.05 -6.12 24.45
CA ARG A 483 -6.34 -7.37 24.19
C ARG A 483 -7.01 -8.47 25.00
N LEU A 484 -7.61 -9.44 24.33
CA LEU A 484 -8.14 -10.64 24.98
C LEU A 484 -7.11 -11.77 24.88
N THR A 485 -6.65 -12.30 26.01
CA THR A 485 -5.75 -13.46 26.04
C THR A 485 -6.52 -14.73 26.36
N VAL A 486 -6.65 -15.59 25.37
CA VAL A 486 -7.54 -16.76 25.36
C VAL A 486 -6.71 -18.03 25.52
N PRO A 487 -6.90 -18.81 26.60
CA PRO A 487 -6.02 -19.94 26.91
C PRO A 487 -6.33 -21.20 26.08
N ALA A 488 -7.55 -21.33 25.54
CA ALA A 488 -7.97 -22.51 24.79
C ALA A 488 -9.17 -22.19 23.88
N VAL A 489 -9.37 -22.99 22.84
CA VAL A 489 -10.59 -22.99 22.02
C VAL A 489 -11.84 -23.09 22.90
N GLY A 490 -12.88 -22.33 22.56
CA GLY A 490 -14.16 -22.42 23.24
C GLY A 490 -15.07 -21.22 23.05
N GLN A 491 -16.16 -21.21 23.82
CA GLN A 491 -17.11 -20.11 23.88
C GLN A 491 -16.69 -19.13 24.96
N TYR A 492 -16.62 -17.84 24.60
CA TYR A 492 -16.25 -16.77 25.51
C TYR A 492 -17.31 -15.69 25.49
N ARG A 493 -17.74 -15.27 26.68
CA ARG A 493 -18.69 -14.19 26.87
C ARG A 493 -17.92 -12.91 27.18
N ILE A 494 -18.24 -11.86 26.45
CA ILE A 494 -17.79 -10.50 26.71
C ILE A 494 -19.00 -9.71 27.19
N THR A 495 -18.86 -9.06 28.33
CA THR A 495 -19.87 -8.17 28.89
C THR A 495 -19.30 -6.77 28.94
N ALA A 496 -20.02 -5.80 28.40
CA ALA A 496 -19.66 -4.39 28.49
C ALA A 496 -20.83 -3.64 29.15
N ALA A 497 -20.55 -2.85 30.18
CA ALA A 497 -21.55 -2.05 30.88
C ALA A 497 -21.00 -0.66 31.22
N SER A 498 -21.87 0.34 31.39
CA SER A 498 -21.48 1.68 31.85
C SER A 498 -20.54 1.59 33.06
N ALA A 499 -19.41 2.30 33.01
CA ALA A 499 -18.45 2.30 34.12
C ALA A 499 -19.06 2.96 35.38
N PRO A 500 -18.55 2.64 36.59
CA PRO A 500 -18.94 3.36 37.79
C PRO A 500 -18.71 4.87 37.60
N ASN A 501 -19.73 5.68 37.93
CA ASN A 501 -19.80 7.14 37.74
C ASN A 501 -20.07 7.63 36.31
N GLU A 502 -20.26 6.75 35.34
CA GLU A 502 -20.77 7.14 34.02
C GLU A 502 -22.26 7.45 34.12
N THR A 503 -22.66 8.67 33.73
CA THR A 503 -24.06 9.12 33.80
C THR A 503 -24.85 8.80 32.54
N LYS A 504 -24.16 8.53 31.42
CA LYS A 504 -24.78 8.15 30.16
C LYS A 504 -24.90 6.62 30.07
N PRO A 505 -26.06 6.07 29.69
CA PRO A 505 -26.19 4.64 29.43
C PRO A 505 -25.27 4.23 28.27
N ALA A 506 -24.83 2.97 28.27
CA ALA A 506 -23.96 2.40 27.23
C ALA A 506 -24.73 1.63 26.14
N ASN A 507 -26.02 1.91 25.97
CA ASN A 507 -26.88 1.25 25.00
C ASN A 507 -26.60 1.63 23.53
N ASP A 508 -25.72 2.61 23.29
CA ASP A 508 -25.25 3.03 21.96
C ASP A 508 -23.86 2.48 21.61
N TYR A 509 -23.28 1.65 22.48
CA TYR A 509 -21.98 1.03 22.23
C TYR A 509 -22.11 -0.24 21.40
N THR A 510 -21.18 -0.40 20.48
CA THR A 510 -20.97 -1.62 19.72
C THR A 510 -19.57 -2.17 19.96
N MET A 511 -19.33 -3.39 19.51
CA MET A 511 -18.04 -4.04 19.57
C MET A 511 -17.70 -4.78 18.30
N ARG A 512 -16.42 -4.75 17.92
CA ARG A 512 -15.86 -5.61 16.88
C ARG A 512 -14.73 -6.45 17.47
N LEU A 513 -14.81 -7.76 17.29
CA LEU A 513 -13.76 -8.70 17.66
C LEU A 513 -13.04 -9.20 16.41
N VAL A 514 -11.72 -9.16 16.42
CA VAL A 514 -10.89 -9.63 15.31
C VAL A 514 -9.77 -10.55 15.77
N LEU A 515 -9.40 -11.48 14.89
CA LEU A 515 -8.19 -12.31 14.98
C LEU A 515 -7.32 -12.01 13.77
N ARG A 516 -6.17 -11.33 13.98
CA ARG A 516 -5.25 -10.96 12.90
C ARG A 516 -5.97 -10.23 11.74
N GLY A 517 -6.77 -9.22 12.06
CA GLY A 517 -7.58 -8.44 11.12
C GLY A 517 -8.87 -9.11 10.62
N LYS A 518 -9.09 -10.41 10.89
CA LYS A 518 -10.31 -11.10 10.45
C LYS A 518 -11.42 -10.99 11.50
N PRO A 519 -12.63 -10.52 11.13
CA PRO A 519 -13.74 -10.39 12.06
C PRO A 519 -14.23 -11.75 12.55
N ILE A 520 -14.62 -11.81 13.83
CA ILE A 520 -15.30 -12.94 14.45
C ILE A 520 -16.68 -12.46 14.88
N ASN A 521 -17.71 -13.11 14.34
CA ASN A 521 -19.09 -12.79 14.68
C ASN A 521 -19.51 -13.49 15.98
N PRO A 522 -20.34 -12.84 16.81
CA PRO A 522 -20.90 -13.49 17.99
C PRO A 522 -21.90 -14.58 17.58
N THR A 523 -22.00 -15.64 18.38
CA THR A 523 -23.04 -16.68 18.25
C THR A 523 -24.32 -16.35 19.02
N ALA A 524 -24.22 -15.45 20.00
CA ALA A 524 -25.35 -14.93 20.76
C ALA A 524 -24.99 -13.54 21.29
N GLY A 525 -25.98 -12.67 21.45
CA GLY A 525 -25.79 -11.40 22.11
C GLY A 525 -27.11 -10.73 22.45
N ASP A 526 -27.11 -9.96 23.53
CA ASP A 526 -28.25 -9.22 24.04
C ASP A 526 -27.81 -7.80 24.42
N ASP A 527 -28.54 -6.80 23.93
CA ASP A 527 -28.41 -5.44 24.40
C ASP A 527 -29.10 -5.31 25.76
N THR A 528 -28.49 -4.53 26.63
CA THR A 528 -29.03 -4.18 27.95
C THR A 528 -29.25 -2.67 28.00
N PRO A 529 -30.10 -2.15 28.91
CA PRO A 529 -30.26 -0.71 29.08
C PRO A 529 -28.93 0.04 29.35
N ASN A 530 -27.91 -0.66 29.86
CA ASN A 530 -26.65 -0.08 30.30
C ASN A 530 -25.42 -0.70 29.61
N GLY A 531 -25.55 -1.29 28.42
CA GLY A 531 -24.45 -1.93 27.71
C GLY A 531 -24.88 -3.17 26.92
N PHE A 532 -24.00 -4.13 26.69
CA PHE A 532 -24.30 -5.34 25.93
C PHE A 532 -23.56 -6.58 26.48
N VAL A 533 -24.08 -7.76 26.13
CA VAL A 533 -23.43 -9.05 26.34
C VAL A 533 -23.33 -9.75 25.00
N ALA A 534 -22.15 -10.29 24.66
CA ALA A 534 -21.95 -11.03 23.42
C ALA A 534 -21.08 -12.26 23.65
N THR A 535 -21.47 -13.41 23.09
CA THR A 535 -20.75 -14.69 23.18
C THR A 535 -20.11 -15.02 21.84
N PHE A 536 -18.82 -15.34 21.83
CA PHE A 536 -18.04 -15.61 20.64
C PHE A 536 -17.43 -17.02 20.65
N PRO A 537 -17.46 -17.73 19.52
CA PRO A 537 -16.74 -18.97 19.32
C PRO A 537 -15.27 -18.65 18.97
N LEU A 538 -14.37 -18.72 19.94
CA LEU A 538 -12.96 -18.41 19.71
C LEU A 538 -12.23 -19.68 19.21
N PRO A 539 -11.70 -19.66 17.97
CA PRO A 539 -11.29 -20.87 17.27
C PRO A 539 -9.90 -21.40 17.66
N GLU A 540 -9.10 -20.62 18.39
CA GLU A 540 -7.75 -20.98 18.80
C GLU A 540 -7.38 -20.36 20.16
N ALA A 541 -6.33 -20.88 20.79
CA ALA A 541 -5.69 -20.18 21.90
C ALA A 541 -4.82 -19.04 21.33
N GLY A 542 -4.74 -17.92 22.04
CA GLY A 542 -3.92 -16.78 21.62
C GLY A 542 -4.51 -15.44 22.01
N ASP A 543 -3.98 -14.39 21.42
CA ASP A 543 -4.46 -13.03 21.63
C ASP A 543 -5.44 -12.61 20.53
N TYR A 544 -6.46 -11.84 20.92
CA TYR A 544 -7.45 -11.24 20.04
C TYR A 544 -7.56 -9.74 20.33
N VAL A 545 -8.02 -8.98 19.35
CA VAL A 545 -8.34 -7.55 19.53
C VAL A 545 -9.84 -7.38 19.54
N ALA A 546 -10.37 -6.83 20.63
CA ALA A 546 -11.73 -6.27 20.65
C ALA A 546 -11.65 -4.74 20.63
N THR A 547 -12.50 -4.12 19.81
CA THR A 547 -12.72 -2.66 19.83
C THR A 547 -14.12 -2.39 20.31
N VAL A 548 -14.27 -1.50 21.27
CA VAL A 548 -15.55 -1.10 21.84
C VAL A 548 -15.71 0.41 21.71
N PHE A 549 -16.82 0.85 21.14
CA PHE A 549 -17.05 2.27 20.83
C PHE A 549 -18.53 2.62 20.70
N PRO A 550 -18.94 3.86 21.01
CA PRO A 550 -20.26 4.38 20.66
C PRO A 550 -20.41 4.42 19.14
N GLU A 551 -21.51 3.94 18.58
CA GLU A 551 -21.76 3.99 17.13
C GLU A 551 -21.72 5.42 16.60
N LYS A 552 -22.17 6.40 17.39
CA LYS A 552 -22.14 7.82 17.03
C LYS A 552 -20.74 8.37 16.83
N ASN A 553 -19.71 7.82 17.47
CA ASN A 553 -18.34 8.24 17.21
C ASN A 553 -17.90 7.95 15.76
N MET A 554 -18.63 7.06 15.07
CA MET A 554 -18.40 6.74 13.67
C MET A 554 -19.19 7.63 12.70
N ASP A 555 -20.06 8.51 13.21
CA ASP A 555 -20.86 9.41 12.39
C ASP A 555 -20.07 10.69 12.06
N MET A 556 -19.94 10.97 10.76
CA MET A 556 -19.27 12.17 10.26
C MET A 556 -20.21 13.41 10.27
N ALA A 557 -21.51 13.22 10.48
CA ALA A 557 -22.54 14.26 10.35
C ALA A 557 -23.05 14.84 11.67
N ASP A 558 -22.63 14.32 12.83
CA ASP A 558 -23.09 14.78 14.16
C ASP A 558 -22.02 15.63 14.87
N PRO A 559 -22.04 16.98 14.74
CA PRO A 559 -21.08 17.87 15.37
C PRO A 559 -21.31 18.04 16.89
N ALA A 560 -22.34 17.41 17.48
CA ALA A 560 -22.74 17.62 18.87
C ALA A 560 -22.26 16.50 19.83
N ILE A 561 -21.23 15.74 19.47
CA ILE A 561 -20.71 14.68 20.33
C ILE A 561 -19.84 15.29 21.44
N ASP A 562 -20.21 14.98 22.68
CA ASP A 562 -19.50 15.36 23.88
C ASP A 562 -18.06 14.82 23.87
N SER A 563 -17.08 15.73 23.93
CA SER A 563 -15.65 15.39 23.95
C SER A 563 -15.16 14.76 25.26
N VAL A 564 -15.99 14.79 26.32
CA VAL A 564 -15.69 14.11 27.59
C VAL A 564 -15.63 12.60 27.35
N PRO A 565 -14.54 11.93 27.78
CA PRO A 565 -14.43 10.48 27.64
C PRO A 565 -15.60 9.76 28.30
N ARG A 566 -16.18 8.81 27.58
CA ARG A 566 -17.19 7.88 28.10
C ARG A 566 -16.53 6.53 28.34
N CYS A 567 -16.78 5.92 29.48
CA CYS A 567 -16.10 4.70 29.91
C CYS A 567 -17.05 3.54 30.18
N LEU A 568 -16.59 2.33 29.86
CA LEU A 568 -17.27 1.07 30.12
C LEU A 568 -16.42 0.17 31.01
N THR A 569 -17.07 -0.61 31.86
CA THR A 569 -16.47 -1.82 32.42
C THR A 569 -16.67 -2.97 31.43
N VAL A 570 -15.58 -3.56 30.97
CA VAL A 570 -15.58 -4.72 30.07
C VAL A 570 -15.01 -5.93 30.80
N ALA A 571 -15.69 -7.07 30.70
CA ALA A 571 -15.30 -8.33 31.33
C ALA A 571 -15.24 -9.46 30.29
N LEU A 572 -14.32 -10.39 30.50
CA LEU A 572 -14.17 -11.60 29.70
C LEU A 572 -14.41 -12.83 30.57
N GLU A 573 -15.31 -13.72 30.14
CA GLU A 573 -15.61 -14.98 30.80
C GLU A 573 -15.51 -16.14 29.82
N ARG A 574 -15.05 -17.30 30.29
CA ARG A 574 -15.20 -18.55 29.54
C ARG A 574 -16.57 -19.14 29.87
N VAL A 575 -17.36 -19.45 28.85
CA VAL A 575 -18.66 -20.11 29.04
C VAL A 575 -18.38 -21.58 29.34
N ALA A 576 -18.87 -22.08 30.48
CA ALA A 576 -18.85 -23.50 30.79
C ALA A 576 -19.68 -24.26 29.75
N GLN A 577 -19.13 -25.35 29.23
CA GLN A 577 -19.83 -26.23 28.29
C GLN A 577 -20.95 -27.01 28.98
#